data_AF-A0A9X9QAB5-F1
#
_entry.id   AF-A0A9X9QAB5-F1
#
_cell.length_a   1.000
_cell.length_b   1.000
_cell.length_c   1.000
_cell.angle_alpha   90.00
_cell.angle_beta   90.00
_cell.angle_gamma   90.00
#
_symmetry.space_group_name_H-M   'P 1'
#
loop_
_entity.id
_entity.type
_entity.pdbx_description
1 polymer ?
#
loop_
_entity_poly.entity_id
_entity_poly.type
_entity_poly.pdbx_seq_one_letter_code
_entity_poly.pdbx_strand_id
1 'polypeptide(L)'
;SWVNNFGHEGLGLLLDVLEKLLDKKQQENIDKKNQYKLIQCLKAFMNNKFGLQRILGDERSLLLLARAIDPKQPNMMTEIVKILSAICIVGEENILDKLLGAITTAAERNNRERFSPIVEGLENHESLQLQVACMQFINALVTSPYELDFRIHLRNEFLRSGLKTMLPDLKEKENDELDIQLKVFDENKEDDLNELSHRLNDIRAEMDDMNEVYHLLYNMLKDTAAENYLLSILQHFLLIRNDYYIRPQYYKIIEECVSQIVLHCSGMDPDFKYRQRLDVDFTHLIDSCVNKAKVEESEQKAVEFSKKFDEEFTARQEAQGELQRREEKIKELETEIQQLRTQGHGLSGSSGIPGPPPPPLLPGGGSSPPPPPPPPPAPPLPGGALPPPPPPLPGMIGIPPPPPLFGGPPPPFSLGGGIPPFPEVPLDLPYGMKQKKLYKPEVPMKRINWSKIEPKELSENCFWLKVKEDKFENPDLFAKLALNFATQMKG
;
A
#
# COMPACT_ATOMS: atom_id res chain seq x y z
N SER A 1 16.32 25.45 -44.40
CA SER A 1 14.96 25.07 -44.85
C SER A 1 14.06 26.29 -44.78
N TRP A 2 12.96 26.34 -45.54
CA TRP A 2 12.03 27.48 -45.55
C TRP A 2 11.49 27.79 -44.13
N VAL A 3 11.11 26.76 -43.37
CA VAL A 3 10.61 26.90 -42.00
C VAL A 3 11.67 27.53 -41.08
N ASN A 4 12.94 27.13 -41.21
CA ASN A 4 14.03 27.69 -40.42
C ASN A 4 14.17 29.19 -40.68
N ASN A 5 14.19 29.59 -41.95
CA ASN A 5 14.29 30.99 -42.36
C ASN A 5 13.10 31.80 -41.82
N PHE A 6 11.88 31.26 -41.88
CA PHE A 6 10.69 31.90 -41.31
C PHE A 6 10.75 32.03 -39.79
N GLY A 7 11.23 31.01 -39.07
CA GLY A 7 11.22 30.95 -37.60
C GLY A 7 12.21 31.89 -36.88
N HIS A 8 13.10 32.57 -37.61
CA HIS A 8 13.97 33.59 -37.02
C HIS A 8 13.18 34.85 -36.62
N GLU A 9 12.36 35.39 -37.53
CA GLU A 9 11.61 36.65 -37.33
C GLU A 9 10.09 36.47 -37.47
N GLY A 10 9.64 35.65 -38.43
CA GLY A 10 8.23 35.47 -38.77
C GLY A 10 7.37 34.88 -37.64
N LEU A 11 7.95 34.03 -36.77
CA LEU A 11 7.23 33.54 -35.60
C LEU A 11 6.87 34.68 -34.64
N GLY A 12 7.81 35.57 -34.32
CA GLY A 12 7.56 36.70 -33.42
C GLY A 12 6.42 37.57 -33.93
N LEU A 13 6.42 37.86 -35.24
CA LEU A 13 5.35 38.61 -35.89
C LEU A 13 3.98 37.89 -35.84
N LEU A 14 3.92 36.56 -36.00
CA LEU A 14 2.67 35.81 -35.83
C LEU A 14 2.13 35.90 -34.39
N LEU A 15 3.02 35.77 -33.40
CA LEU A 15 2.65 35.86 -31.98
C LEU A 15 2.19 37.28 -31.62
N ASP A 16 2.89 38.31 -32.09
CA ASP A 16 2.51 39.72 -31.86
C ASP A 16 1.15 40.08 -32.49
N VAL A 17 0.79 39.50 -33.63
CA VAL A 17 -0.53 39.68 -34.26
C VAL A 17 -1.60 38.89 -33.50
N LEU A 18 -1.30 37.66 -33.06
CA LEU A 18 -2.22 36.86 -32.24
C LEU A 18 -2.53 37.55 -30.92
N GLU A 19 -1.51 38.07 -30.22
CA GLU A 19 -1.65 38.83 -28.97
C GLU A 19 -2.58 40.05 -29.14
N LYS A 20 -2.35 40.87 -30.17
CA LYS A 20 -3.20 42.03 -30.49
C LYS A 20 -4.66 41.64 -30.76
N LEU A 21 -4.90 40.51 -31.43
CA LEU A 21 -6.26 40.02 -31.68
C LEU A 21 -6.93 39.45 -30.42
N LEU A 22 -6.16 38.84 -29.51
CA LEU A 22 -6.66 38.34 -28.22
C LEU A 22 -6.92 39.48 -27.21
N ASP A 23 -6.19 40.58 -27.29
CA ASP A 23 -6.38 41.78 -26.46
C ASP A 23 -7.57 42.66 -26.93
N LYS A 24 -8.11 42.43 -28.13
CA LYS A 24 -9.20 43.24 -28.71
C LYS A 24 -10.52 43.00 -27.94
N LYS A 25 -10.94 43.98 -27.13
CA LYS A 25 -12.16 43.92 -26.29
C LYS A 25 -13.46 43.61 -27.05
N GLN A 26 -13.57 44.06 -28.29
CA GLN A 26 -14.69 43.76 -29.18
C GLN A 26 -14.15 43.01 -30.40
N GLN A 27 -14.38 41.71 -30.47
CA GLN A 27 -13.97 40.87 -31.59
C GLN A 27 -15.09 40.78 -32.63
N GLU A 28 -14.76 41.16 -33.85
CA GLU A 28 -15.56 40.95 -35.04
C GLU A 28 -15.36 39.51 -35.57
N ASN A 29 -16.27 39.05 -36.44
CA ASN A 29 -16.16 37.74 -37.08
C ASN A 29 -14.86 37.60 -37.90
N ILE A 30 -14.33 38.70 -38.45
CA ILE A 30 -13.05 38.69 -39.15
C ILE A 30 -11.85 38.47 -38.20
N ASP A 31 -11.89 39.03 -36.98
CA ASP A 31 -10.82 38.82 -35.99
C ASP A 31 -10.74 37.34 -35.59
N LYS A 32 -11.89 36.72 -35.33
CA LYS A 32 -12.00 35.28 -35.00
C LYS A 32 -11.47 34.39 -36.11
N LYS A 33 -11.81 34.69 -37.38
CA LYS A 33 -11.26 33.99 -38.55
C LYS A 33 -9.75 34.17 -38.66
N ASN A 34 -9.23 35.35 -38.37
CA ASN A 34 -7.80 35.63 -38.38
C ASN A 34 -7.07 34.89 -37.24
N GLN A 35 -7.60 34.91 -36.01
CA GLN A 35 -7.10 34.11 -34.89
C GLN A 35 -6.99 32.63 -35.28
N TYR A 36 -8.08 32.04 -35.79
CA TYR A 36 -8.07 30.64 -36.22
C TYR A 36 -7.02 30.37 -37.32
N LYS A 37 -6.84 31.28 -38.27
CA LYS A 37 -5.82 31.13 -39.31
C LYS A 37 -4.40 31.22 -38.74
N LEU A 38 -4.15 32.07 -37.75
CA LEU A 38 -2.86 32.13 -37.04
C LEU A 38 -2.58 30.82 -36.29
N ILE A 39 -3.57 30.24 -35.60
CA ILE A 39 -3.44 28.91 -34.97
C ILE A 39 -3.09 27.83 -36.01
N GLN A 40 -3.73 27.83 -37.18
CA GLN A 40 -3.37 26.90 -38.26
C GLN A 40 -1.93 27.12 -38.78
N CYS A 41 -1.45 28.37 -38.84
CA CYS A 41 -0.07 28.68 -39.19
C CYS A 41 0.91 28.18 -38.12
N LEU A 42 0.61 28.35 -36.83
CA LEU A 42 1.41 27.80 -35.74
C LEU A 42 1.45 26.27 -35.80
N LYS A 43 0.31 25.59 -36.02
CA LYS A 43 0.23 24.13 -36.23
C LYS A 43 1.16 23.66 -37.34
N ALA A 44 1.10 24.32 -38.51
CA ALA A 44 1.96 24.00 -39.65
C ALA A 44 3.45 24.26 -39.35
N PHE A 45 3.76 25.34 -38.62
CA PHE A 45 5.11 25.66 -38.19
C PHE A 45 5.68 24.62 -37.22
N MET A 46 4.89 24.12 -36.26
CA MET A 46 5.29 23.10 -35.29
C MET A 46 5.40 21.68 -35.85
N ASN A 47 4.95 21.42 -37.07
CA ASN A 47 4.98 20.09 -37.70
C ASN A 47 6.40 19.64 -38.17
N ASN A 48 7.43 20.00 -37.41
CA ASN A 48 8.83 19.65 -37.58
C ASN A 48 9.61 20.03 -36.29
N LYS A 49 10.71 19.33 -36.01
CA LYS A 49 11.49 19.51 -34.77
C LYS A 49 11.93 20.97 -34.53
N PHE A 50 12.38 21.67 -35.57
CA PHE A 50 12.85 23.06 -35.43
C PHE A 50 11.73 24.01 -34.98
N GLY A 51 10.57 23.96 -35.65
CA GLY A 51 9.45 24.84 -35.33
C GLY A 51 8.84 24.55 -33.96
N LEU A 52 8.76 23.26 -33.57
CA LEU A 52 8.37 22.88 -32.22
C LEU A 52 9.35 23.44 -31.18
N GLN A 53 10.65 23.17 -31.31
CA GLN A 53 11.66 23.71 -30.37
C GLN A 53 11.66 25.24 -30.31
N ARG A 54 11.40 25.93 -31.44
CA ARG A 54 11.31 27.40 -31.47
C ARG A 54 10.10 27.94 -30.70
N ILE A 55 8.95 27.24 -30.73
CA ILE A 55 7.76 27.56 -29.93
C ILE A 55 8.00 27.30 -28.44
N LEU A 56 8.58 26.14 -28.09
CA LEU A 56 8.88 25.78 -26.70
C LEU A 56 9.94 26.70 -26.07
N GLY A 57 10.79 27.31 -26.89
CA GLY A 57 11.80 28.30 -26.49
C GLY A 57 11.33 29.77 -26.47
N ASP A 58 10.06 30.08 -26.74
CA ASP A 58 9.48 31.43 -26.58
C ASP A 58 8.37 31.38 -25.51
N GLU A 59 8.64 32.01 -24.36
CA GLU A 59 7.78 31.99 -23.17
C GLU A 59 6.36 32.51 -23.43
N ARG A 60 6.18 33.40 -24.43
CA ARG A 60 4.85 33.94 -24.79
C ARG A 60 4.01 32.92 -25.53
N SER A 61 4.61 31.96 -26.23
CA SER A 61 3.89 31.04 -27.12
C SER A 61 2.85 30.20 -26.38
N LEU A 62 3.24 29.58 -25.26
CA LEU A 62 2.34 28.76 -24.44
C LEU A 62 1.22 29.61 -23.83
N LEU A 63 1.54 30.82 -23.35
CA LEU A 63 0.56 31.75 -22.82
C LEU A 63 -0.46 32.19 -23.88
N LEU A 64 -0.02 32.50 -25.10
CA LEU A 64 -0.91 32.92 -26.19
C LEU A 64 -1.80 31.76 -26.68
N LEU A 65 -1.27 30.53 -26.74
CA LEU A 65 -2.08 29.33 -27.00
C LEU A 65 -3.12 29.10 -25.91
N ALA A 66 -2.72 29.14 -24.63
CA ALA A 66 -3.64 28.98 -23.50
C ALA A 66 -4.71 30.08 -23.44
N ARG A 67 -4.35 31.33 -23.73
CA ARG A 67 -5.29 32.47 -23.85
C ARG A 67 -6.29 32.32 -24.99
N ALA A 68 -5.98 31.54 -26.01
CA ALA A 68 -6.86 31.30 -27.16
C ALA A 68 -7.86 30.14 -26.95
N ILE A 69 -7.81 29.45 -25.80
CA ILE A 69 -8.80 28.41 -25.42
C ILE A 69 -10.16 29.10 -25.13
N ASP A 70 -11.04 29.07 -26.14
CA ASP A 70 -12.37 29.67 -26.13
C ASP A 70 -13.43 28.66 -26.61
N PRO A 71 -14.28 28.11 -25.72
CA PRO A 71 -15.37 27.19 -26.06
C PRO A 71 -16.37 27.76 -27.08
N LYS A 72 -16.44 29.09 -27.21
CA LYS A 72 -17.30 29.78 -28.20
C LYS A 72 -16.69 29.76 -29.61
N GLN A 73 -15.52 29.17 -29.79
CA GLN A 73 -14.84 28.98 -31.08
C GLN A 73 -14.37 27.52 -31.22
N PRO A 74 -15.31 26.54 -31.30
CA PRO A 74 -15.01 25.12 -31.14
C PRO A 74 -13.91 24.62 -32.09
N ASN A 75 -13.98 24.97 -33.39
CA ASN A 75 -12.96 24.56 -34.38
C ASN A 75 -11.55 25.10 -34.07
N MET A 76 -11.44 26.29 -33.49
CA MET A 76 -10.16 26.86 -33.08
C MET A 76 -9.66 26.22 -31.80
N MET A 77 -10.55 26.06 -30.80
CA MET A 77 -10.23 25.41 -29.54
C MET A 77 -9.77 23.96 -29.75
N THR A 78 -10.45 23.17 -30.60
CA THR A 78 -10.06 21.81 -30.99
C THR A 78 -8.61 21.75 -31.48
N GLU A 79 -8.18 22.70 -32.31
CA GLU A 79 -6.81 22.75 -32.81
C GLU A 79 -5.81 23.17 -31.72
N ILE A 80 -6.18 24.12 -30.86
CA ILE A 80 -5.34 24.56 -29.74
C ILE A 80 -5.14 23.42 -28.73
N VAL A 81 -6.20 22.76 -28.27
CA VAL A 81 -6.05 21.69 -27.27
C VAL A 81 -5.29 20.51 -27.86
N LYS A 82 -5.46 20.16 -29.15
CA LYS A 82 -4.61 19.15 -29.83
C LYS A 82 -3.13 19.54 -29.90
N ILE A 83 -2.82 20.81 -30.17
CA ILE A 83 -1.45 21.36 -30.10
C ILE A 83 -0.90 21.21 -28.68
N LEU A 84 -1.66 21.60 -27.66
CA LEU A 84 -1.21 21.57 -26.26
C LEU A 84 -1.05 20.13 -25.74
N SER A 85 -1.92 19.19 -26.14
CA SER A 85 -1.73 17.75 -25.88
C SER A 85 -0.41 17.25 -26.47
N ALA A 86 -0.12 17.58 -27.73
CA ALA A 86 1.12 17.18 -28.37
C ALA A 86 2.36 17.80 -27.69
N ILE A 87 2.28 19.07 -27.27
CA ILE A 87 3.34 19.73 -26.48
C ILE A 87 3.54 19.04 -25.12
N CYS A 88 2.44 18.66 -24.45
CA CYS A 88 2.48 17.98 -23.15
C CYS A 88 3.10 16.58 -23.24
N ILE A 89 2.88 15.86 -24.34
CA ILE A 89 3.41 14.51 -24.56
C ILE A 89 4.86 14.51 -25.07
N VAL A 90 5.25 15.48 -25.90
CA VAL A 90 6.54 15.49 -26.63
C VAL A 90 7.57 16.45 -26.03
N GLY A 91 7.15 17.38 -25.18
CA GLY A 91 8.06 18.37 -24.59
C GLY A 91 9.05 17.78 -23.57
N GLU A 92 10.15 18.49 -23.38
CA GLU A 92 11.23 18.12 -22.47
C GLU A 92 10.86 18.45 -21.00
N GLU A 93 11.71 18.07 -20.04
CA GLU A 93 11.48 18.29 -18.60
C GLU A 93 11.02 19.73 -18.27
N ASN A 94 10.08 19.86 -17.33
CA ASN A 94 9.42 21.11 -16.92
C ASN A 94 8.47 21.74 -17.97
N ILE A 95 8.19 21.10 -19.10
CA ILE A 95 7.20 21.64 -20.06
C ILE A 95 5.79 21.70 -19.47
N LEU A 96 5.43 20.71 -18.65
CA LEU A 96 4.12 20.62 -18.02
C LEU A 96 3.91 21.78 -17.04
N ASP A 97 4.91 22.13 -16.23
CA ASP A 97 4.82 23.25 -15.30
C ASP A 97 4.66 24.59 -16.03
N LYS A 98 5.41 24.79 -17.12
CA LYS A 98 5.26 25.98 -17.99
C LYS A 98 3.87 26.05 -18.62
N LEU A 99 3.34 24.91 -19.08
CA LEU A 99 2.00 24.81 -19.66
C LEU A 99 0.91 25.09 -18.62
N LEU A 100 0.98 24.46 -17.45
CA LEU A 100 0.05 24.70 -16.35
C LEU A 100 0.12 26.14 -15.84
N GLY A 101 1.32 26.73 -15.75
CA GLY A 101 1.52 28.14 -15.43
C GLY A 101 0.89 29.08 -16.48
N ALA A 102 1.03 28.76 -17.76
CA ALA A 102 0.40 29.49 -18.86
C ALA A 102 -1.14 29.42 -18.82
N ILE A 103 -1.71 28.23 -18.56
CA ILE A 103 -3.17 28.04 -18.41
C ILE A 103 -3.68 28.79 -17.18
N THR A 104 -2.97 28.71 -16.05
CA THR A 104 -3.32 29.43 -14.80
C THR A 104 -3.31 30.94 -15.04
N THR A 105 -2.24 31.49 -15.63
CA THR A 105 -2.14 32.93 -15.98
C THR A 105 -3.24 33.38 -16.94
N ALA A 106 -3.60 32.53 -17.93
CA ALA A 106 -4.68 32.82 -18.87
C ALA A 106 -6.07 32.84 -18.19
N ALA A 107 -6.26 32.02 -17.15
CA ALA A 107 -7.51 31.93 -16.40
C ALA A 107 -7.69 33.07 -15.39
N GLU A 108 -6.62 33.43 -14.67
CA GLU A 108 -6.56 34.59 -13.76
C GLU A 108 -6.95 35.89 -14.48
N ARG A 109 -6.43 36.12 -15.70
CA ARG A 109 -6.80 37.26 -16.55
C ARG A 109 -8.31 37.35 -16.85
N ASN A 110 -9.04 36.25 -16.72
CA ASN A 110 -10.47 36.15 -16.97
C ASN A 110 -11.30 35.92 -15.68
N ASN A 111 -10.68 35.94 -14.50
CA ASN A 111 -11.31 35.63 -13.19
C ASN A 111 -12.11 34.32 -13.18
N ARG A 112 -11.56 33.25 -13.76
CA ARG A 112 -12.17 31.91 -13.80
C ARG A 112 -11.18 30.83 -13.37
N GLU A 113 -11.68 29.65 -13.01
CA GLU A 113 -10.85 28.47 -12.72
C GLU A 113 -10.09 28.02 -13.98
N ARG A 114 -8.88 27.47 -13.81
CA ARG A 114 -7.97 27.22 -14.93
C ARG A 114 -8.41 26.12 -15.89
N PHE A 115 -9.24 25.18 -15.40
CA PHE A 115 -9.74 24.06 -16.18
C PHE A 115 -11.20 24.18 -16.62
N SER A 116 -11.99 25.12 -16.09
CA SER A 116 -13.37 25.38 -16.57
C SER A 116 -13.49 25.46 -18.09
N PRO A 117 -12.56 26.11 -18.84
CA PRO A 117 -12.73 26.28 -20.29
C PRO A 117 -12.58 24.96 -21.05
N ILE A 118 -11.79 24.03 -20.52
CA ILE A 118 -11.58 22.71 -21.11
C ILE A 118 -12.79 21.82 -20.82
N VAL A 119 -13.38 21.94 -19.63
CA VAL A 119 -14.62 21.25 -19.24
C VAL A 119 -15.84 21.81 -19.99
N GLU A 120 -15.96 23.12 -20.15
CA GLU A 120 -16.96 23.79 -21.03
C GLU A 120 -16.86 23.27 -22.49
N GLY A 121 -15.66 22.88 -22.94
CA GLY A 121 -15.47 22.22 -24.24
C GLY A 121 -16.06 20.81 -24.32
N LEU A 122 -16.11 20.09 -23.19
CA LEU A 122 -16.80 18.79 -23.07
C LEU A 122 -18.33 18.94 -23.00
N GLU A 123 -18.86 20.08 -22.56
CA GLU A 123 -20.31 20.37 -22.59
C GLU A 123 -20.83 20.66 -24.01
N ASN A 124 -19.96 20.82 -25.02
CA ASN A 124 -20.39 21.15 -26.38
C ASN A 124 -20.99 19.93 -27.12
N HIS A 125 -22.30 19.73 -26.96
CA HIS A 125 -23.05 18.67 -27.63
C HIS A 125 -23.06 18.77 -29.17
N GLU A 126 -22.76 19.93 -29.76
CA GLU A 126 -22.73 20.12 -31.22
C GLU A 126 -21.41 19.63 -31.86
N SER A 127 -20.35 19.39 -31.07
CA SER A 127 -19.01 19.09 -31.58
C SER A 127 -18.32 17.93 -30.83
N LEU A 128 -18.65 16.69 -31.21
CA LEU A 128 -17.94 15.49 -30.77
C LEU A 128 -16.42 15.63 -30.91
N GLN A 129 -15.94 16.26 -32.00
CA GLN A 129 -14.51 16.46 -32.24
C GLN A 129 -13.85 17.37 -31.19
N LEU A 130 -14.55 18.38 -30.67
CA LEU A 130 -14.08 19.18 -29.54
C LEU A 130 -14.06 18.36 -28.26
N GLN A 131 -15.11 17.57 -28.00
CA GLN A 131 -15.19 16.74 -26.80
C GLN A 131 -14.03 15.73 -26.74
N VAL A 132 -13.77 15.00 -27.84
CA VAL A 132 -12.61 14.09 -27.98
C VAL A 132 -11.30 14.84 -27.71
N ALA A 133 -11.12 16.02 -28.32
CA ALA A 133 -9.89 16.80 -28.18
C ALA A 133 -9.67 17.33 -26.75
N CYS A 134 -10.75 17.73 -26.06
CA CYS A 134 -10.70 18.15 -24.66
C CYS A 134 -10.38 16.96 -23.73
N MET A 135 -11.02 15.80 -23.94
CA MET A 135 -10.73 14.61 -23.15
C MET A 135 -9.29 14.12 -23.37
N GLN A 136 -8.80 14.15 -24.62
CA GLN A 136 -7.41 13.88 -24.96
C GLN A 136 -6.44 14.85 -24.26
N PHE A 137 -6.81 16.12 -24.11
CA PHE A 137 -5.97 17.11 -23.44
C PHE A 137 -5.96 16.94 -21.91
N ILE A 138 -7.10 16.59 -21.32
CA ILE A 138 -7.19 16.19 -19.91
C ILE A 138 -6.28 14.98 -19.66
N ASN A 139 -6.38 13.94 -20.49
CA ASN A 139 -5.51 12.76 -20.41
C ASN A 139 -4.03 13.16 -20.50
N ALA A 140 -3.64 13.96 -21.49
CA ALA A 140 -2.25 14.40 -21.64
C ALA A 140 -1.71 15.13 -20.41
N LEU A 141 -2.52 15.99 -19.78
CA LEU A 141 -2.13 16.71 -18.55
C LEU A 141 -2.06 15.80 -17.31
N VAL A 142 -2.97 14.82 -17.20
CA VAL A 142 -3.07 13.93 -16.02
C VAL A 142 -2.10 12.75 -16.07
N THR A 143 -1.75 12.24 -17.26
CA THR A 143 -0.79 11.12 -17.42
C THR A 143 0.67 11.56 -17.57
N SER A 144 0.93 12.84 -17.82
CA SER A 144 2.29 13.38 -17.99
C SER A 144 3.15 13.41 -16.71
N PRO A 145 2.62 13.68 -15.48
CA PRO A 145 3.42 13.66 -14.27
C PRO A 145 3.93 12.27 -13.86
N TYR A 146 5.20 12.19 -13.45
CA TYR A 146 5.75 11.02 -12.77
C TYR A 146 5.24 10.88 -11.32
N GLU A 147 5.02 12.00 -10.63
CA GLU A 147 4.58 12.01 -9.23
C GLU A 147 3.09 11.69 -9.08
N LEU A 148 2.76 10.57 -8.41
CA LEU A 148 1.39 10.14 -8.12
C LEU A 148 0.53 11.25 -7.49
N ASP A 149 1.07 11.92 -6.48
CA ASP A 149 0.38 12.97 -5.74
C ASP A 149 0.00 14.15 -6.66
N PHE A 150 0.77 14.41 -7.73
CA PHE A 150 0.47 15.46 -8.71
C PHE A 150 -0.53 15.01 -9.79
N ARG A 151 -0.50 13.74 -10.23
CA ARG A 151 -1.54 13.18 -11.11
C ARG A 151 -2.91 13.23 -10.44
N ILE A 152 -2.97 12.78 -9.18
CA ILE A 152 -4.16 12.85 -8.33
C ILE A 152 -4.65 14.30 -8.19
N HIS A 153 -3.76 15.24 -7.86
CA HIS A 153 -4.12 16.66 -7.74
C HIS A 153 -4.80 17.22 -9.00
N LEU A 154 -4.20 17.00 -10.19
CA LEU A 154 -4.72 17.48 -11.46
C LEU A 154 -6.06 16.82 -11.81
N ARG A 155 -6.18 15.50 -11.64
CA ARG A 155 -7.43 14.76 -11.88
C ARG A 155 -8.56 15.33 -11.01
N ASN A 156 -8.29 15.57 -9.74
CA ASN A 156 -9.28 16.05 -8.77
C ASN A 156 -9.71 17.49 -9.04
N GLU A 157 -8.82 18.31 -9.58
CA GLU A 157 -9.17 19.66 -10.01
C GLU A 157 -10.10 19.66 -11.24
N PHE A 158 -9.84 18.82 -12.25
CA PHE A 158 -10.78 18.64 -13.38
C PHE A 158 -12.16 18.14 -12.91
N LEU A 159 -12.18 17.17 -12.00
CA LEU A 159 -13.41 16.61 -11.43
C LEU A 159 -14.22 17.66 -10.65
N ARG A 160 -13.56 18.51 -9.85
CA ARG A 160 -14.18 19.67 -9.19
C ARG A 160 -14.65 20.75 -10.16
N SER A 161 -13.95 20.93 -11.27
CA SER A 161 -14.29 21.89 -12.34
C SER A 161 -15.51 21.49 -13.18
N GLY A 162 -16.16 20.34 -12.87
CA GLY A 162 -17.38 19.87 -13.52
C GLY A 162 -17.24 18.54 -14.26
N LEU A 163 -16.02 18.01 -14.48
CA LEU A 163 -15.85 16.76 -15.24
C LEU A 163 -16.62 15.59 -14.62
N LYS A 164 -16.71 15.50 -13.29
CA LYS A 164 -17.35 14.39 -12.58
C LYS A 164 -18.82 14.19 -12.97
N THR A 165 -19.56 15.29 -13.19
CA THR A 165 -20.97 15.25 -13.59
C THR A 165 -21.17 14.97 -15.08
N MET A 166 -20.15 15.24 -15.91
CA MET A 166 -20.18 15.03 -17.36
C MET A 166 -19.82 13.61 -17.79
N LEU A 167 -19.04 12.88 -16.99
CA LEU A 167 -18.55 11.54 -17.35
C LEU A 167 -19.66 10.52 -17.71
N PRO A 168 -20.85 10.48 -17.06
CA PRO A 168 -21.94 9.59 -17.47
C PRO A 168 -22.44 9.92 -18.89
N ASP A 169 -22.84 11.18 -19.14
CA ASP A 169 -23.34 11.66 -20.43
C ASP A 169 -22.32 11.51 -21.57
N LEU A 170 -21.01 11.57 -21.26
CA LEU A 170 -19.93 11.32 -22.22
C LEU A 170 -19.81 9.83 -22.58
N LYS A 171 -20.05 8.92 -21.63
CA LYS A 171 -20.01 7.45 -21.82
C LYS A 171 -21.21 6.88 -22.57
N GLU A 172 -22.30 7.64 -22.71
CA GLU A 172 -23.47 7.26 -23.51
C GLU A 172 -23.35 7.63 -25.01
N LYS A 173 -22.26 8.30 -25.42
CA LYS A 173 -22.09 8.76 -26.80
C LYS A 173 -21.46 7.69 -27.69
N GLU A 174 -22.08 7.38 -28.81
CA GLU A 174 -21.54 6.47 -29.84
C GLU A 174 -20.33 7.12 -30.55
N ASN A 175 -19.13 7.02 -29.96
CA ASN A 175 -17.90 7.55 -30.57
C ASN A 175 -16.61 6.84 -30.10
N ASP A 176 -16.08 5.94 -30.93
CA ASP A 176 -14.86 5.16 -30.68
C ASP A 176 -13.65 6.00 -30.20
N GLU A 177 -13.44 7.20 -30.76
CA GLU A 177 -12.33 8.07 -30.35
C GLU A 177 -12.50 8.59 -28.91
N LEU A 178 -13.73 8.95 -28.53
CA LEU A 178 -14.07 9.40 -27.18
C LEU A 178 -14.01 8.24 -26.18
N ASP A 179 -14.52 7.07 -26.55
CA ASP A 179 -14.47 5.85 -25.73
C ASP A 179 -13.04 5.46 -25.38
N ILE A 180 -12.11 5.56 -26.35
CA ILE A 180 -10.68 5.37 -26.11
C ILE A 180 -10.16 6.39 -25.09
N GLN A 181 -10.53 7.67 -25.17
CA GLN A 181 -10.07 8.68 -24.21
C GLN A 181 -10.67 8.49 -22.81
N LEU A 182 -11.96 8.13 -22.71
CA LEU A 182 -12.61 7.83 -21.43
C LEU A 182 -12.01 6.59 -20.78
N LYS A 183 -11.70 5.56 -21.59
CA LYS A 183 -11.01 4.36 -21.13
C LYS A 183 -9.60 4.65 -20.62
N VAL A 184 -8.80 5.44 -21.35
CA VAL A 184 -7.45 5.86 -20.89
C VAL A 184 -7.52 6.61 -19.55
N PHE A 185 -8.53 7.46 -19.36
CA PHE A 185 -8.74 8.17 -18.10
C PHE A 185 -9.07 7.23 -16.94
N ASP A 186 -9.97 6.26 -17.17
CA ASP A 186 -10.36 5.27 -16.16
C ASP A 186 -9.21 4.28 -15.84
N GLU A 187 -8.48 3.78 -16.85
CA GLU A 187 -7.34 2.87 -16.65
C GLU A 187 -6.24 3.56 -15.83
N ASN A 188 -5.83 4.79 -16.21
CA ASN A 188 -4.82 5.55 -15.46
C ASN A 188 -5.29 5.92 -14.03
N LYS A 189 -6.61 6.07 -13.81
CA LYS A 189 -7.19 6.29 -12.48
C LYS A 189 -7.10 5.02 -11.61
N GLU A 190 -7.27 3.83 -12.18
CA GLU A 190 -7.06 2.56 -11.47
C GLU A 190 -5.58 2.26 -11.22
N ASP A 191 -4.69 2.60 -12.16
CA ASP A 191 -3.23 2.49 -11.95
C ASP A 191 -2.76 3.35 -10.76
N ASP A 192 -3.23 4.59 -10.66
CA ASP A 192 -2.95 5.48 -9.52
C ASP A 192 -3.48 4.91 -8.19
N LEU A 193 -4.65 4.25 -8.21
CA LEU A 193 -5.21 3.58 -7.04
C LEU A 193 -4.35 2.38 -6.61
N ASN A 194 -3.85 1.61 -7.57
CA ASN A 194 -2.93 0.50 -7.31
C ASN A 194 -1.60 1.00 -6.71
N GLU A 195 -1.03 2.08 -7.26
CA GLU A 195 0.20 2.69 -6.73
C GLU A 195 -0.01 3.23 -5.29
N LEU A 196 -1.13 3.89 -5.02
CA LEU A 196 -1.49 4.35 -3.68
C LEU A 196 -1.68 3.18 -2.68
N SER A 197 -2.27 2.07 -3.14
CA SER A 197 -2.42 0.85 -2.36
C SER A 197 -1.06 0.21 -2.03
N HIS A 198 -0.13 0.18 -2.99
CA HIS A 198 1.25 -0.25 -2.74
C HIS A 198 1.94 0.64 -1.70
N ARG A 199 1.84 1.97 -1.82
CA ARG A 199 2.37 2.92 -0.83
C ARG A 199 1.82 2.67 0.59
N LEU A 200 0.54 2.31 0.73
CA LEU A 200 -0.03 1.91 2.03
C LEU A 200 0.55 0.59 2.55
N ASN A 201 0.80 -0.40 1.67
CA ASN A 201 1.40 -1.67 2.07
C ASN A 201 2.86 -1.49 2.51
N ASP A 202 3.62 -0.60 1.85
CA ASP A 202 4.98 -0.23 2.26
C ASP A 202 4.97 0.44 3.64
N ILE A 203 4.07 1.42 3.88
CA ILE A 203 3.87 2.04 5.20
C ILE A 203 3.53 0.98 6.26
N ARG A 204 2.64 0.01 5.96
CA ARG A 204 2.27 -1.09 6.86
C ARG A 204 3.44 -2.05 7.15
N ALA A 205 4.45 -2.13 6.27
CA ALA A 205 5.63 -2.97 6.44
C ALA A 205 6.78 -2.25 7.17
N GLU A 206 6.89 -0.92 7.01
CA GLU A 206 7.90 -0.10 7.67
C GLU A 206 7.49 0.40 9.06
N MET A 207 6.19 0.62 9.30
CA MET A 207 5.64 1.22 10.51
C MET A 207 4.73 0.24 11.28
N ASP A 208 5.33 -0.63 12.10
CA ASP A 208 4.60 -1.61 12.92
C ASP A 208 4.31 -1.14 14.37
N ASP A 209 4.94 -0.07 14.85
CA ASP A 209 4.65 0.55 16.15
C ASP A 209 3.58 1.67 16.09
N MET A 210 2.60 1.57 17.00
CA MET A 210 1.51 2.52 17.11
C MET A 210 1.96 3.91 17.58
N ASN A 211 3.00 4.01 18.41
CA ASN A 211 3.45 5.29 18.96
C ASN A 211 4.22 6.09 17.90
N GLU A 212 5.03 5.43 17.08
CA GLU A 212 5.72 6.03 15.94
C GLU A 212 4.73 6.62 14.92
N VAL A 213 3.71 5.84 14.51
CA VAL A 213 2.63 6.33 13.63
C VAL A 213 1.88 7.50 14.25
N TYR A 214 1.53 7.42 15.54
CA TYR A 214 0.86 8.53 16.24
C TYR A 214 1.73 9.80 16.28
N HIS A 215 3.02 9.68 16.59
CA HIS A 215 3.93 10.83 16.65
C HIS A 215 4.18 11.45 15.27
N LEU A 216 4.26 10.64 14.21
CA LEU A 216 4.35 11.15 12.84
C LEU A 216 3.09 11.93 12.47
N LEU A 217 1.90 11.35 12.67
CA LEU A 217 0.62 12.03 12.39
C LEU A 217 0.44 13.30 13.23
N TYR A 218 0.80 13.27 14.51
CA TYR A 218 0.78 14.45 15.38
C TYR A 218 1.70 15.54 14.81
N ASN A 219 2.95 15.24 14.49
CA ASN A 219 3.90 16.21 13.95
C ASN A 219 3.49 16.76 12.57
N MET A 220 2.80 15.97 11.74
CA MET A 220 2.28 16.40 10.44
C MET A 220 1.07 17.33 10.55
N LEU A 221 0.21 17.15 11.57
CA LEU A 221 -1.04 17.90 11.71
C LEU A 221 -0.96 19.05 12.72
N LYS A 222 0.05 19.06 13.59
CA LYS A 222 0.27 20.11 14.58
C LYS A 222 0.39 21.50 13.94
N ASP A 223 -0.20 22.50 14.59
CA ASP A 223 -0.24 23.89 14.14
C ASP A 223 -0.98 24.08 12.78
N THR A 224 -1.74 23.08 12.33
CA THR A 224 -2.61 23.15 11.14
C THR A 224 -4.10 23.20 11.52
N ALA A 225 -4.95 23.58 10.56
CA ALA A 225 -6.40 23.53 10.74
C ALA A 225 -6.96 22.11 10.98
N ALA A 226 -6.18 21.06 10.71
CA ALA A 226 -6.60 19.67 10.86
C ALA A 226 -6.32 19.06 12.25
N GLU A 227 -5.51 19.71 13.10
CA GLU A 227 -5.14 19.20 14.43
C GLU A 227 -6.37 18.87 15.30
N ASN A 228 -7.37 19.76 15.30
CA ASN A 228 -8.60 19.59 16.05
C ASN A 228 -9.46 18.40 15.56
N TYR A 229 -9.36 18.03 14.28
CA TYR A 229 -10.08 16.86 13.76
C TYR A 229 -9.43 15.55 14.22
N LEU A 230 -8.09 15.46 14.24
CA LEU A 230 -7.41 14.28 14.82
C LEU A 230 -7.75 14.14 16.31
N LEU A 231 -7.69 15.24 17.07
CA LEU A 231 -8.07 15.24 18.49
C LEU A 231 -9.52 14.75 18.69
N SER A 232 -10.45 15.25 17.88
CA SER A 232 -11.85 14.82 17.92
C SER A 232 -12.01 13.33 17.59
N ILE A 233 -11.35 12.81 16.55
CA ILE A 233 -11.38 11.38 16.18
C ILE A 233 -10.92 10.51 17.35
N LEU A 234 -9.79 10.84 17.97
CA LEU A 234 -9.26 10.12 19.13
C LEU A 234 -10.20 10.18 20.34
N GLN A 235 -10.85 11.32 20.59
CA GLN A 235 -11.87 11.45 21.64
C GLN A 235 -13.11 10.57 21.36
N HIS A 236 -13.55 10.44 20.10
CA HIS A 236 -14.65 9.55 19.73
C HIS A 236 -14.28 8.07 19.94
N PHE A 237 -13.02 7.67 19.74
CA PHE A 237 -12.58 6.30 20.01
C PHE A 237 -12.69 5.93 21.50
N LEU A 238 -12.54 6.90 22.42
CA LEU A 238 -12.75 6.70 23.86
C LEU A 238 -14.22 6.42 24.22
N LEU A 239 -15.17 6.76 23.34
CA LEU A 239 -16.61 6.51 23.52
C LEU A 239 -17.05 5.12 23.02
N ILE A 240 -16.17 4.35 22.37
CA ILE A 240 -16.49 3.01 21.86
C ILE A 240 -16.78 2.05 23.02
N ARG A 241 -17.96 1.42 22.97
CA ARG A 241 -18.48 0.50 24.01
C ARG A 241 -17.40 -0.49 24.47
N ASN A 242 -17.25 -0.61 25.79
CA ASN A 242 -16.31 -1.54 26.41
C ASN A 242 -16.89 -2.96 26.52
N ASP A 243 -17.08 -3.59 25.37
CA ASP A 243 -17.54 -4.98 25.24
C ASP A 243 -16.55 -5.77 24.39
N TYR A 244 -16.21 -6.98 24.85
CA TYR A 244 -15.17 -7.84 24.26
C TYR A 244 -15.43 -8.23 22.80
N TYR A 245 -16.68 -8.54 22.44
CA TYR A 245 -17.03 -8.99 21.09
C TYR A 245 -17.36 -7.83 20.16
N ILE A 246 -17.96 -6.77 20.69
CA ILE A 246 -18.48 -5.65 19.91
C ILE A 246 -17.40 -4.59 19.65
N ARG A 247 -16.47 -4.35 20.58
CA ARG A 247 -15.41 -3.33 20.40
C ARG A 247 -14.55 -3.59 19.15
N PRO A 248 -14.09 -4.83 18.85
CA PRO A 248 -13.38 -5.10 17.60
C PRO A 248 -14.19 -4.76 16.35
N GLN A 249 -15.52 -4.94 16.36
CA GLN A 249 -16.36 -4.63 15.20
C GLN A 249 -16.49 -3.12 14.95
N TYR A 250 -16.55 -2.30 16.01
CA TYR A 250 -16.46 -0.85 15.85
C TYR A 250 -15.14 -0.43 15.19
N TYR A 251 -14.00 -0.94 15.67
CA TYR A 251 -12.70 -0.62 15.07
C TYR A 251 -12.59 -1.13 13.63
N LYS A 252 -13.14 -2.31 13.31
CA LYS A 252 -13.19 -2.83 11.94
C LYS A 252 -14.01 -1.94 11.00
N ILE A 253 -15.19 -1.48 11.42
CA ILE A 253 -16.03 -0.57 10.62
C ILE A 253 -15.32 0.78 10.44
N ILE A 254 -14.68 1.29 11.49
CA ILE A 254 -13.90 2.53 11.41
C ILE A 254 -12.71 2.39 10.45
N GLU A 255 -11.97 1.28 10.52
CA GLU A 255 -10.84 1.01 9.60
C GLU A 255 -11.31 0.88 8.16
N GLU A 256 -12.39 0.16 7.90
CA GLU A 256 -13.02 0.08 6.57
C GLU A 256 -13.49 1.46 6.07
N CYS A 257 -14.12 2.28 6.92
CA CYS A 257 -14.51 3.65 6.54
C CYS A 257 -13.31 4.57 6.30
N VAL A 258 -12.23 4.47 7.08
CA VAL A 258 -11.00 5.26 6.88
C VAL A 258 -10.28 4.81 5.62
N SER A 259 -10.14 3.50 5.42
CA SER A 259 -9.67 2.88 4.18
C SER A 259 -10.48 3.40 2.98
N GLN A 260 -11.81 3.48 3.10
CA GLN A 260 -12.64 4.01 2.03
C GLN A 260 -12.50 5.52 1.81
N ILE A 261 -12.32 6.33 2.86
CA ILE A 261 -12.11 7.78 2.70
C ILE A 261 -10.73 8.08 2.10
N VAL A 262 -9.70 7.29 2.43
CA VAL A 262 -8.31 7.51 2.00
C VAL A 262 -7.98 6.85 0.66
N LEU A 263 -8.59 5.69 0.34
CA LEU A 263 -8.34 4.92 -0.88
C LEU A 263 -9.56 4.89 -1.83
N HIS A 264 -10.76 4.65 -1.30
CA HIS A 264 -11.99 4.40 -2.08
C HIS A 264 -12.67 5.70 -2.55
N CYS A 265 -11.92 6.47 -3.32
CA CYS A 265 -12.47 7.36 -4.33
C CYS A 265 -11.68 7.24 -5.64
N SER A 266 -10.89 6.17 -5.83
CA SER A 266 -9.95 6.01 -6.96
C SER A 266 -9.00 7.21 -7.09
N GLY A 267 -8.39 7.61 -5.96
CA GLY A 267 -7.58 8.82 -5.85
C GLY A 267 -8.38 10.14 -5.85
N MET A 268 -9.71 10.11 -6.02
CA MET A 268 -10.52 11.33 -6.05
C MET A 268 -10.75 11.91 -4.65
N ASP A 269 -10.78 13.24 -4.54
CA ASP A 269 -11.18 13.89 -3.29
C ASP A 269 -12.67 13.62 -3.01
N PRO A 270 -13.05 13.26 -1.76
CA PRO A 270 -14.45 13.22 -1.34
C PRO A 270 -15.16 14.56 -1.58
N ASP A 271 -16.48 14.54 -1.78
CA ASP A 271 -17.23 15.79 -1.90
C ASP A 271 -17.38 16.46 -0.53
N PHE A 272 -16.41 17.31 -0.17
CA PHE A 272 -16.40 18.09 1.06
C PHE A 272 -17.57 19.09 1.20
N LYS A 273 -18.39 19.30 0.15
CA LYS A 273 -19.62 20.11 0.24
C LYS A 273 -20.80 19.31 0.83
N TYR A 274 -20.68 17.98 0.94
CA TYR A 274 -21.73 17.12 1.50
C TYR A 274 -21.93 17.41 3.00
N ARG A 275 -23.09 18.00 3.35
CA ARG A 275 -23.45 18.36 4.74
C ARG A 275 -24.44 17.42 5.42
N GLN A 276 -24.89 16.37 4.74
CA GLN A 276 -25.77 15.37 5.34
C GLN A 276 -24.95 14.41 6.20
N ARG A 277 -25.60 13.77 7.18
CA ARG A 277 -24.97 12.63 7.87
C ARG A 277 -24.85 11.48 6.87
N LEU A 278 -23.73 10.76 6.93
CA LEU A 278 -23.62 9.45 6.29
C LEU A 278 -24.60 8.51 7.00
N ASP A 279 -25.78 8.33 6.40
CA ASP A 279 -26.84 7.49 6.95
C ASP A 279 -26.57 6.02 6.59
N VAL A 280 -25.67 5.40 7.34
CA VAL A 280 -25.24 4.02 7.14
C VAL A 280 -25.58 3.21 8.40
N ASP A 281 -26.59 2.34 8.28
CA ASP A 281 -26.96 1.44 9.36
C ASP A 281 -26.04 0.21 9.40
N PHE A 282 -25.14 0.20 10.39
CA PHE A 282 -24.24 -0.92 10.66
C PHE A 282 -24.81 -1.94 11.67
N THR A 283 -26.01 -1.74 12.22
CA THR A 283 -26.54 -2.55 13.35
C THR A 283 -26.54 -4.04 13.02
N HIS A 284 -27.12 -4.41 11.87
CA HIS A 284 -27.17 -5.81 11.42
C HIS A 284 -25.79 -6.38 11.05
N LEU A 285 -24.85 -5.55 10.59
CA LEU A 285 -23.48 -5.98 10.30
C LEU A 285 -22.72 -6.32 11.59
N ILE A 286 -22.84 -5.45 12.61
CA ILE A 286 -22.23 -5.66 13.92
C ILE A 286 -22.76 -6.95 14.56
N ASP A 287 -24.08 -7.14 14.60
CA ASP A 287 -24.68 -8.35 15.18
C ASP A 287 -24.25 -9.64 14.46
N SER A 288 -24.18 -9.60 13.12
CA SER A 288 -23.69 -10.72 12.31
C SER A 288 -22.22 -11.05 12.62
N CYS A 289 -21.34 -10.04 12.65
CA CYS A 289 -19.93 -10.25 12.96
C CYS A 289 -19.69 -10.69 14.42
N VAL A 290 -20.48 -10.20 15.38
CA VAL A 290 -20.44 -10.63 16.80
C VAL A 290 -20.85 -12.10 16.93
N ASN A 291 -21.90 -12.52 16.24
CA ASN A 291 -22.33 -13.92 16.25
C ASN A 291 -21.28 -14.83 15.61
N LYS A 292 -20.69 -14.41 14.47
CA LYS A 292 -19.60 -15.15 13.81
C LYS A 292 -18.39 -15.32 14.74
N ALA A 293 -17.90 -14.25 15.38
CA ALA A 293 -16.75 -14.30 16.29
C ALA A 293 -16.99 -15.24 17.49
N LYS A 294 -18.23 -15.28 18.03
CA LYS A 294 -18.61 -16.21 19.11
C LYS A 294 -18.62 -17.67 18.66
N VAL A 295 -19.06 -17.94 17.42
CA VAL A 295 -19.01 -19.30 16.84
C VAL A 295 -17.56 -19.74 16.67
N GLU A 296 -16.72 -18.92 16.04
CA GLU A 296 -15.29 -19.22 15.83
C GLU A 296 -14.54 -19.49 17.15
N GLU A 297 -14.80 -18.70 18.21
CA GLU A 297 -14.23 -18.95 19.54
C GLU A 297 -14.73 -20.27 20.15
N SER A 298 -16.00 -20.62 19.95
CA SER A 298 -16.57 -21.87 20.46
C SER A 298 -16.04 -23.11 19.74
N GLU A 299 -15.81 -23.02 18.42
CA GLU A 299 -15.19 -24.05 17.61
C GLU A 299 -13.72 -24.25 17.99
N GLN A 300 -12.96 -23.16 18.17
CA GLN A 300 -11.57 -23.22 18.63
C GLN A 300 -11.44 -23.91 20.00
N LYS A 301 -12.34 -23.59 20.95
CA LYS A 301 -12.39 -24.27 22.25
C LYS A 301 -12.78 -25.75 22.13
N ALA A 302 -13.69 -26.10 21.23
CA ALA A 302 -14.04 -27.49 20.98
C ALA A 302 -12.85 -28.29 20.42
N VAL A 303 -12.07 -27.72 19.50
CA VAL A 303 -10.83 -28.31 18.97
C VAL A 303 -9.78 -28.49 20.07
N GLU A 304 -9.59 -27.50 20.95
CA GLU A 304 -8.67 -27.62 22.10
C GLU A 304 -9.10 -28.72 23.09
N PHE A 305 -10.40 -28.83 23.39
CA PHE A 305 -10.91 -29.91 24.25
C PHE A 305 -10.80 -31.28 23.59
N SER A 306 -11.05 -31.40 22.28
CA SER A 306 -10.83 -32.65 21.54
C SER A 306 -9.37 -33.08 21.63
N LYS A 307 -8.42 -32.16 21.38
CA LYS A 307 -6.99 -32.45 21.46
C LYS A 307 -6.58 -32.94 22.85
N LYS A 308 -7.02 -32.27 23.92
CA LYS A 308 -6.75 -32.69 25.31
C LYS A 308 -7.38 -34.05 25.64
N PHE A 309 -8.56 -34.34 25.09
CA PHE A 309 -9.20 -35.64 25.25
C PHE A 309 -8.40 -36.74 24.57
N ASP A 310 -7.92 -36.52 23.35
CA ASP A 310 -7.09 -37.48 22.61
C ASP A 310 -5.74 -37.73 23.33
N GLU A 311 -5.10 -36.67 23.86
CA GLU A 311 -3.88 -36.76 24.67
C GLU A 311 -4.09 -37.61 25.95
N GLU A 312 -5.14 -37.33 26.73
CA GLU A 312 -5.49 -38.10 27.93
C GLU A 312 -5.93 -39.54 27.61
N PHE A 313 -6.62 -39.76 26.49
CA PHE A 313 -7.04 -41.08 26.04
C PHE A 313 -5.83 -41.96 25.67
N THR A 314 -4.87 -41.41 24.93
CA THR A 314 -3.59 -42.09 24.64
C THR A 314 -2.83 -42.41 25.92
N ALA A 315 -2.63 -41.43 26.82
CA ALA A 315 -1.94 -41.65 28.09
C ALA A 315 -2.61 -42.73 28.95
N ARG A 316 -3.94 -42.79 28.95
CA ARG A 316 -4.70 -43.84 29.66
C ARG A 316 -4.54 -45.22 29.02
N GLN A 317 -4.47 -45.30 27.70
CA GLN A 317 -4.22 -46.55 26.97
C GLN A 317 -2.80 -47.08 27.24
N GLU A 318 -1.79 -46.20 27.23
CA GLU A 318 -0.40 -46.55 27.59
C GLU A 318 -0.29 -47.05 29.03
N ALA A 319 -0.91 -46.35 29.98
CA ALA A 319 -0.94 -46.75 31.39
C ALA A 319 -1.62 -48.10 31.61
N GLN A 320 -2.71 -48.41 30.88
CA GLN A 320 -3.35 -49.73 30.90
C GLN A 320 -2.44 -50.83 30.31
N GLY A 321 -1.74 -50.53 29.20
CA GLY A 321 -0.77 -51.44 28.62
C GLY A 321 0.41 -51.75 29.55
N GLU A 322 0.90 -50.76 30.31
CA GLU A 322 1.94 -51.01 31.31
C GLU A 322 1.42 -51.74 32.56
N LEU A 323 0.18 -51.47 32.99
CA LEU A 323 -0.47 -52.23 34.07
C LEU A 323 -0.52 -53.72 33.72
N GLN A 324 -0.96 -54.07 32.50
CA GLN A 324 -1.00 -55.46 32.03
C GLN A 324 0.38 -56.13 32.06
N ARG A 325 1.44 -55.46 31.57
CA ARG A 325 2.81 -56.00 31.65
C ARG A 325 3.27 -56.24 33.09
N ARG A 326 2.87 -55.36 34.03
CA ARG A 326 3.19 -55.53 35.46
C ARG A 326 2.41 -56.69 36.07
N GLU A 327 1.13 -56.87 35.73
CA GLU A 327 0.32 -58.03 36.15
C GLU A 327 0.86 -59.37 35.60
N GLU A 328 1.30 -59.40 34.34
CA GLU A 328 1.99 -60.56 33.75
C GLU A 328 3.29 -60.88 34.50
N LYS A 329 4.10 -59.87 34.81
CA LYS A 329 5.35 -60.03 35.58
C LYS A 329 5.09 -60.51 37.02
N ILE A 330 4.01 -60.05 37.65
CA ILE A 330 3.59 -60.53 38.97
C ILE A 330 3.22 -62.02 38.90
N LYS A 331 2.41 -62.44 37.92
CA LYS A 331 2.04 -63.86 37.74
C LYS A 331 3.25 -64.76 37.49
N GLU A 332 4.23 -64.30 36.70
CA GLU A 332 5.48 -65.00 36.46
C GLU A 332 6.26 -65.21 37.77
N LEU A 333 6.45 -64.15 38.56
CA LEU A 333 7.14 -64.20 39.86
C LEU A 333 6.38 -65.03 40.91
N GLU A 334 5.05 -64.98 40.93
CA GLU A 334 4.22 -65.83 41.79
C GLU A 334 4.40 -67.32 41.44
N THR A 335 4.48 -67.64 40.14
CA THR A 335 4.72 -69.00 39.65
C THR A 335 6.12 -69.49 40.02
N GLU A 336 7.14 -68.62 39.91
CA GLU A 336 8.52 -68.91 40.32
C GLU A 336 8.64 -69.14 41.84
N ILE A 337 7.99 -68.30 42.66
CA ILE A 337 7.89 -68.49 44.12
C ILE A 337 7.21 -69.81 44.46
N GLN A 338 6.18 -70.21 43.72
CA GLN A 338 5.49 -71.48 43.92
C GLN A 338 6.39 -72.69 43.56
N GLN A 339 7.18 -72.61 42.49
CA GLN A 339 8.18 -73.64 42.15
C GLN A 339 9.29 -73.74 43.20
N LEU A 340 9.84 -72.61 43.67
CA LEU A 340 10.86 -72.59 44.72
C LEU A 340 10.36 -73.19 46.04
N ARG A 341 9.11 -72.92 46.44
CA ARG A 341 8.47 -73.58 47.59
C ARG A 341 8.29 -75.10 47.40
N THR A 342 8.17 -75.56 46.16
CA THR A 342 8.03 -76.99 45.84
C THR A 342 9.37 -77.74 45.89
N GLN A 343 10.51 -77.04 45.70
CA GLN A 343 11.85 -77.62 45.86
C GLN A 343 12.33 -77.59 47.33
N GLY A 344 11.73 -76.76 48.19
CA GLY A 344 12.05 -76.64 49.61
C GLY A 344 11.31 -77.60 50.54
N HIS A 345 11.40 -78.93 50.32
CA HIS A 345 10.89 -79.93 51.26
C HIS A 345 11.92 -81.03 51.56
N GLY A 346 12.67 -80.82 52.65
CA GLY A 346 13.56 -81.82 53.23
C GLY A 346 13.89 -81.50 54.69
N LEU A 347 13.58 -82.46 55.58
CA LEU A 347 13.90 -82.56 57.02
C LEU A 347 12.75 -82.30 58.03
N SER A 348 12.63 -83.28 58.94
CA SER A 348 11.70 -83.53 60.06
C SER A 348 11.51 -82.39 61.08
N GLY A 349 10.52 -82.40 62.00
CA GLY A 349 9.41 -83.33 62.25
C GLY A 349 9.06 -83.48 63.76
N SER A 350 7.81 -83.86 64.10
CA SER A 350 7.28 -84.19 65.46
C SER A 350 7.17 -83.04 66.50
N SER A 351 6.19 -82.95 67.43
CA SER A 351 4.95 -83.71 67.73
C SER A 351 3.94 -82.79 68.48
N GLY A 352 2.62 -83.06 68.44
CA GLY A 352 1.66 -82.46 69.40
C GLY A 352 0.18 -82.39 68.96
N ILE A 353 -0.74 -83.01 69.72
CA ILE A 353 -2.22 -83.08 69.59
C ILE A 353 -2.78 -83.03 71.04
N PRO A 354 -4.01 -82.54 71.39
CA PRO A 354 -5.18 -82.07 70.60
C PRO A 354 -5.69 -80.62 70.90
N GLY A 355 -6.72 -80.15 70.15
CA GLY A 355 -7.43 -78.86 70.31
C GLY A 355 -8.56 -78.82 71.36
N PRO A 356 -9.25 -77.68 71.60
CA PRO A 356 -10.19 -76.99 70.66
C PRO A 356 -9.93 -75.44 70.63
N PRO A 357 -10.84 -74.45 70.33
CA PRO A 357 -12.27 -74.41 69.92
C PRO A 357 -12.54 -73.47 68.67
N PRO A 358 -13.78 -72.97 68.35
CA PRO A 358 -14.07 -72.22 67.09
C PRO A 358 -13.86 -70.68 67.18
N PRO A 359 -13.91 -69.92 66.06
CA PRO A 359 -13.15 -68.67 65.90
C PRO A 359 -13.93 -67.35 66.17
N PRO A 360 -13.23 -66.24 66.46
CA PRO A 360 -13.77 -64.88 66.41
C PRO A 360 -13.45 -64.16 65.08
N LEU A 361 -14.39 -63.33 64.62
CA LEU A 361 -14.29 -62.48 63.43
C LEU A 361 -13.49 -61.19 63.71
N LEU A 362 -12.85 -60.65 62.66
CA LEU A 362 -12.29 -59.29 62.62
C LEU A 362 -13.28 -58.35 61.89
N PRO A 363 -13.89 -57.35 62.57
CA PRO A 363 -14.75 -56.37 61.91
C PRO A 363 -13.99 -55.11 61.47
N GLY A 364 -14.18 -54.72 60.20
CA GLY A 364 -14.32 -53.32 59.79
C GLY A 364 -13.11 -52.38 59.88
N GLY A 365 -12.35 -52.28 58.78
CA GLY A 365 -11.52 -51.08 58.53
C GLY A 365 -12.38 -49.85 58.22
N GLY A 366 -11.93 -48.66 58.63
CA GLY A 366 -12.69 -47.42 58.54
C GLY A 366 -12.63 -46.69 57.20
N SER A 367 -13.75 -46.03 56.86
CA SER A 367 -13.89 -44.79 56.07
C SER A 367 -12.98 -44.57 54.83
N SER A 368 -13.55 -44.78 53.65
CA SER A 368 -13.12 -44.15 52.39
C SER A 368 -13.75 -42.76 52.19
N PRO A 369 -13.13 -41.86 51.39
CA PRO A 369 -13.73 -40.56 51.03
C PRO A 369 -14.80 -40.68 49.91
N PRO A 370 -15.69 -39.68 49.75
CA PRO A 370 -16.79 -39.72 48.77
C PRO A 370 -16.34 -39.42 47.32
N PRO A 371 -17.10 -39.87 46.30
CA PRO A 371 -16.81 -39.65 44.88
C PRO A 371 -17.25 -38.26 44.37
N PRO A 372 -16.71 -37.79 43.22
CA PRO A 372 -17.11 -36.54 42.57
C PRO A 372 -18.49 -36.63 41.88
N PRO A 373 -19.16 -35.48 41.63
CA PRO A 373 -20.48 -35.43 40.99
C PRO A 373 -20.45 -35.68 39.47
N PRO A 374 -21.58 -36.12 38.86
CA PRO A 374 -21.68 -36.42 37.44
C PRO A 374 -21.85 -35.14 36.56
N PRO A 375 -21.51 -35.20 35.26
CA PRO A 375 -21.71 -34.11 34.31
C PRO A 375 -23.19 -33.91 33.91
N PRO A 376 -23.58 -32.71 33.42
CA PRO A 376 -24.95 -32.44 32.98
C PRO A 376 -25.31 -33.14 31.65
N PRO A 377 -26.60 -33.34 31.33
CA PRO A 377 -27.04 -34.02 30.12
C PRO A 377 -26.87 -33.15 28.86
N ALA A 378 -26.54 -33.78 27.73
CA ALA A 378 -26.49 -33.11 26.43
C ALA A 378 -27.89 -32.87 25.84
N PRO A 379 -28.10 -31.83 25.01
CA PRO A 379 -29.37 -31.62 24.28
C PRO A 379 -29.58 -32.67 23.18
N PRO A 380 -30.83 -32.97 22.79
CA PRO A 380 -31.11 -33.94 21.73
C PRO A 380 -30.89 -33.34 20.33
N LEU A 381 -30.07 -34.02 19.52
CA LEU A 381 -29.91 -33.73 18.08
C LEU A 381 -31.08 -34.30 17.27
N PRO A 382 -31.73 -33.52 16.39
CA PRO A 382 -32.65 -34.05 15.39
C PRO A 382 -31.93 -34.94 14.37
N GLY A 383 -32.60 -36.01 13.91
CA GLY A 383 -31.98 -37.03 13.06
C GLY A 383 -31.49 -36.50 11.71
N GLY A 384 -30.25 -36.83 11.36
CA GLY A 384 -29.67 -36.63 10.04
C GLY A 384 -29.40 -37.97 9.34
N ALA A 385 -29.71 -38.05 8.04
CA ALA A 385 -29.28 -39.16 7.21
C ALA A 385 -27.74 -39.16 7.04
N LEU A 386 -27.15 -40.34 6.86
CA LEU A 386 -25.71 -40.49 6.61
C LEU A 386 -25.30 -39.81 5.29
N PRO A 387 -24.25 -38.96 5.26
CA PRO A 387 -23.61 -38.56 4.01
C PRO A 387 -22.78 -39.72 3.42
N PRO A 388 -22.62 -39.81 2.09
CA PRO A 388 -21.87 -40.87 1.44
C PRO A 388 -20.35 -40.72 1.62
N PRO A 389 -19.56 -41.80 1.51
CA PRO A 389 -18.10 -41.76 1.63
C PRO A 389 -17.43 -41.05 0.43
N PRO A 390 -16.27 -40.40 0.62
CA PRO A 390 -15.52 -39.73 -0.45
C PRO A 390 -14.78 -40.73 -1.38
N PRO A 391 -14.49 -40.34 -2.64
CA PRO A 391 -13.77 -41.17 -3.60
C PRO A 391 -12.25 -41.21 -3.33
N PRO A 392 -11.54 -42.25 -3.81
CA PRO A 392 -10.09 -42.37 -3.63
C PRO A 392 -9.31 -41.45 -4.60
N LEU A 393 -8.28 -40.78 -4.08
CA LEU A 393 -7.33 -39.94 -4.84
C LEU A 393 -6.34 -40.81 -5.66
N PRO A 394 -6.25 -40.66 -6.99
CA PRO A 394 -5.25 -41.36 -7.80
C PRO A 394 -3.93 -40.57 -7.93
N GLY A 395 -2.80 -41.26 -7.75
CA GLY A 395 -1.57 -40.97 -8.50
C GLY A 395 -0.62 -39.89 -7.97
N MET A 396 0.13 -40.18 -6.89
CA MET A 396 1.41 -39.51 -6.64
C MET A 396 2.51 -40.14 -7.52
N ILE A 397 2.73 -39.57 -8.70
CA ILE A 397 4.00 -39.72 -9.44
C ILE A 397 4.94 -38.59 -8.98
N GLY A 398 6.21 -38.93 -8.76
CA GLY A 398 7.15 -38.08 -8.02
C GLY A 398 7.50 -36.74 -8.69
N ILE A 399 7.75 -35.74 -7.85
CA ILE A 399 8.33 -34.45 -8.22
C ILE A 399 9.86 -34.54 -7.97
N PRO A 400 10.72 -34.12 -8.92
CA PRO A 400 12.17 -34.20 -8.77
C PRO A 400 12.73 -33.14 -7.80
N PRO A 401 13.94 -33.34 -7.25
CA PRO A 401 14.60 -32.34 -6.41
C PRO A 401 15.02 -31.09 -7.21
N PRO A 402 15.11 -29.91 -6.57
CA PRO A 402 15.50 -28.67 -7.23
C PRO A 402 16.99 -28.69 -7.67
N PRO A 403 17.34 -27.96 -8.74
CA PRO A 403 18.70 -27.97 -9.30
C PRO A 403 19.71 -27.20 -8.43
N PRO A 404 21.02 -27.50 -8.53
CA PRO A 404 22.06 -26.87 -7.74
C PRO A 404 22.30 -25.42 -8.15
N LEU A 405 22.42 -24.53 -7.16
CA LEU A 405 22.67 -23.10 -7.37
C LEU A 405 24.13 -22.87 -7.81
N PHE A 406 24.33 -22.41 -9.04
CA PHE A 406 25.66 -22.08 -9.57
C PHE A 406 26.18 -20.75 -9.00
N GLY A 407 27.27 -20.83 -8.23
CA GLY A 407 28.39 -19.87 -8.28
C GLY A 407 28.11 -18.38 -8.06
N GLY A 408 27.73 -17.98 -6.84
CA GLY A 408 28.06 -16.64 -6.34
C GLY A 408 29.55 -16.55 -5.96
N PRO A 409 30.21 -15.37 -6.13
CA PRO A 409 31.61 -15.22 -5.72
C PRO A 409 31.76 -15.34 -4.18
N PRO A 410 32.90 -15.84 -3.68
CA PRO A 410 33.05 -16.15 -2.26
C PRO A 410 33.04 -14.88 -1.38
N PRO A 411 32.50 -14.95 -0.15
CA PRO A 411 32.59 -13.85 0.80
C PRO A 411 34.07 -13.60 1.18
N PRO A 412 34.47 -12.34 1.44
CA PRO A 412 35.81 -12.05 1.93
C PRO A 412 36.08 -12.77 3.26
N PHE A 413 37.25 -13.39 3.36
CA PHE A 413 37.66 -14.15 4.54
C PHE A 413 37.57 -13.31 5.82
N SER A 414 36.83 -13.81 6.81
CA SER A 414 36.95 -13.33 8.19
C SER A 414 38.17 -14.01 8.83
N LEU A 415 39.33 -13.33 8.81
CA LEU A 415 40.49 -13.74 9.59
C LEU A 415 41.05 -12.53 10.35
N GLY A 416 41.28 -12.69 11.66
CA GLY A 416 41.98 -11.69 12.45
C GLY A 416 43.47 -11.64 12.09
N GLY A 417 44.03 -10.43 12.01
CA GLY A 417 45.43 -10.20 11.66
C GLY A 417 45.55 -8.92 10.83
N GLY A 418 46.35 -7.97 11.29
CA GLY A 418 46.48 -6.65 10.64
C GLY A 418 47.11 -6.74 9.24
N ILE A 419 46.59 -5.95 8.31
CA ILE A 419 47.18 -5.71 6.98
C ILE A 419 47.63 -4.23 6.93
N PRO A 420 48.79 -3.90 6.37
CA PRO A 420 49.26 -2.51 6.26
C PRO A 420 48.32 -1.67 5.37
N PRO A 421 48.36 -0.32 5.46
CA PRO A 421 47.54 0.52 4.59
C PRO A 421 47.91 0.30 3.12
N PHE A 422 46.91 -0.02 2.30
CA PHE A 422 47.05 -0.02 0.84
C PHE A 422 47.32 1.41 0.33
N PRO A 423 48.07 1.59 -0.77
CA PRO A 423 48.35 2.92 -1.31
C PRO A 423 47.07 3.61 -1.76
N GLU A 424 46.91 4.90 -1.45
CA GLU A 424 45.82 5.71 -1.97
C GLU A 424 45.92 5.82 -3.50
N VAL A 425 44.97 5.20 -4.21
CA VAL A 425 44.76 5.46 -5.64
C VAL A 425 43.99 6.79 -5.74
N PRO A 426 44.51 7.81 -6.44
CA PRO A 426 43.79 9.07 -6.62
C PRO A 426 42.46 8.81 -7.34
N LEU A 427 41.34 9.10 -6.67
CA LEU A 427 40.02 9.09 -7.30
C LEU A 427 39.92 10.31 -8.22
N ASP A 428 39.79 10.06 -9.52
CA ASP A 428 39.57 11.09 -10.53
C ASP A 428 38.13 11.62 -10.38
N LEU A 429 38.00 12.75 -9.67
CA LEU A 429 36.74 13.39 -9.31
C LEU A 429 36.52 14.64 -10.18
N PRO A 430 35.36 14.78 -10.87
CA PRO A 430 35.17 15.84 -11.84
C PRO A 430 34.97 17.21 -11.19
N TYR A 431 35.11 18.27 -12.00
CA TYR A 431 34.90 19.68 -11.62
C TYR A 431 35.70 20.16 -10.40
N GLY A 432 36.85 19.53 -10.10
CA GLY A 432 37.70 19.90 -8.97
C GLY A 432 37.13 19.49 -7.59
N MET A 433 36.20 18.53 -7.56
CA MET A 433 35.71 17.95 -6.32
C MET A 433 36.84 17.41 -5.44
N LYS A 434 36.74 17.66 -4.13
CA LYS A 434 37.56 16.96 -3.13
C LYS A 434 36.83 15.70 -2.69
N GLN A 435 37.60 14.67 -2.36
CA GLN A 435 37.06 13.46 -1.75
C GLN A 435 36.36 13.81 -0.43
N LYS A 436 35.10 13.41 -0.30
CA LYS A 436 34.30 13.62 0.91
C LYS A 436 34.89 12.88 2.10
N LYS A 437 34.77 13.45 3.30
CA LYS A 437 35.23 12.86 4.55
C LYS A 437 34.48 11.54 4.81
N LEU A 438 35.21 10.44 4.94
CA LEU A 438 34.61 9.14 5.25
C LEU A 438 34.36 9.02 6.76
N TYR A 439 33.10 9.14 7.16
CA TYR A 439 32.68 8.89 8.54
C TYR A 439 32.66 7.38 8.80
N LYS A 440 33.29 6.96 9.91
CA LYS A 440 33.25 5.58 10.42
C LYS A 440 32.48 5.58 11.74
N PRO A 441 31.23 5.11 11.77
CA PRO A 441 30.47 4.97 13.02
C PRO A 441 31.20 4.05 14.01
N GLU A 442 31.13 4.38 15.30
CA GLU A 442 31.72 3.56 16.38
C GLU A 442 30.93 2.26 16.63
N VAL A 443 29.64 2.25 16.27
CA VAL A 443 28.73 1.11 16.41
C VAL A 443 28.25 0.62 15.04
N PRO A 444 27.94 -0.68 14.88
CA PRO A 444 27.30 -1.18 13.66
C PRO A 444 25.91 -0.53 13.47
N MET A 445 25.72 0.16 12.34
CA MET A 445 24.49 0.88 12.01
C MET A 445 23.59 0.05 11.08
N LYS A 446 22.27 0.23 11.17
CA LYS A 446 21.31 -0.28 10.18
C LYS A 446 21.72 0.25 8.81
N ARG A 447 21.88 -0.65 7.82
CA ARG A 447 22.19 -0.24 6.45
C ARG A 447 20.94 0.30 5.80
N ILE A 448 21.05 1.49 5.20
CA ILE A 448 19.99 2.08 4.40
C ILE A 448 20.29 1.79 2.93
N ASN A 449 19.32 1.25 2.19
CA ASN A 449 19.47 0.92 0.78
C ASN A 449 19.30 2.17 -0.09
N TRP A 450 20.34 3.00 -0.16
CA TRP A 450 20.37 4.18 -1.01
C TRP A 450 21.05 3.92 -2.34
N SER A 451 20.46 4.40 -3.43
CA SER A 451 21.10 4.49 -4.74
C SER A 451 22.33 5.39 -4.64
N LYS A 452 23.51 4.83 -4.91
CA LYS A 452 24.77 5.56 -4.86
C LYS A 452 24.92 6.43 -6.11
N ILE A 453 24.95 7.75 -5.93
CA ILE A 453 25.26 8.69 -7.00
C ILE A 453 26.72 8.50 -7.44
N GLU A 454 26.96 8.26 -8.73
CA GLU A 454 28.32 8.23 -9.25
C GLU A 454 28.85 9.65 -9.48
N PRO A 455 30.07 10.00 -9.01
CA PRO A 455 30.61 11.36 -9.19
C PRO A 455 30.67 11.82 -10.66
N LYS A 456 30.80 10.88 -11.61
CA LYS A 456 30.87 11.14 -13.06
C LYS A 456 29.54 11.57 -13.69
N GLU A 457 28.42 11.35 -13.01
CA GLU A 457 27.07 11.72 -13.47
C GLU A 457 26.64 13.11 -12.99
N LEU A 458 27.47 13.76 -12.16
CA LEU A 458 27.20 15.09 -11.63
C LEU A 458 27.38 16.17 -12.71
N SER A 459 26.55 17.20 -12.68
CA SER A 459 26.69 18.40 -13.52
C SER A 459 27.47 19.51 -12.81
N GLU A 460 28.16 20.37 -13.56
CA GLU A 460 29.01 21.47 -13.05
C GLU A 460 28.29 22.44 -12.10
N ASN A 461 26.97 22.53 -12.18
CA ASN A 461 26.16 23.41 -11.32
C ASN A 461 25.49 22.71 -10.12
N CYS A 462 25.66 21.39 -9.97
CA CYS A 462 25.01 20.57 -8.97
C CYS A 462 25.25 21.05 -7.52
N PHE A 463 24.23 20.90 -6.66
CA PHE A 463 24.31 21.20 -5.23
C PHE A 463 25.51 20.53 -4.54
N TRP A 464 25.79 19.27 -4.89
CA TRP A 464 26.86 18.47 -4.30
C TRP A 464 28.28 19.03 -4.52
N LEU A 465 28.47 19.92 -5.52
CA LEU A 465 29.73 20.65 -5.74
C LEU A 465 29.90 21.86 -4.82
N LYS A 466 28.79 22.45 -4.36
CA LYS A 466 28.75 23.74 -3.66
C LYS A 466 28.60 23.58 -2.14
N VAL A 467 28.09 22.45 -1.67
CA VAL A 467 27.87 22.16 -0.24
C VAL A 467 29.20 21.95 0.51
N LYS A 468 29.31 22.52 1.71
CA LYS A 468 30.44 22.31 2.65
C LYS A 468 29.94 21.56 3.87
N GLU A 469 29.71 20.27 3.69
CA GLU A 469 29.07 19.38 4.67
C GLU A 469 29.83 19.30 6.01
N ASP A 470 31.16 19.41 6.00
CA ASP A 470 32.02 19.46 7.20
C ASP A 470 31.61 20.56 8.21
N LYS A 471 30.93 21.63 7.75
CA LYS A 471 30.43 22.71 8.62
C LYS A 471 29.22 22.31 9.48
N PHE A 472 28.55 21.22 9.13
CA PHE A 472 27.36 20.71 9.80
C PHE A 472 27.68 19.47 10.66
N GLU A 473 28.96 19.10 10.78
CA GLU A 473 29.41 18.10 11.74
C GLU A 473 29.05 18.51 13.18
N ASN A 474 28.23 17.70 13.84
CA ASN A 474 27.88 17.88 15.24
C ASN A 474 28.00 16.53 15.98
N PRO A 475 28.87 16.42 17.01
CA PRO A 475 28.99 15.21 17.83
C PRO A 475 27.65 14.71 18.40
N ASP A 476 26.75 15.63 18.81
CA ASP A 476 25.44 15.27 19.36
C ASP A 476 24.52 14.63 18.30
N LEU A 477 24.67 15.04 17.02
CA LEU A 477 23.94 14.43 15.92
C LEU A 477 24.43 13.00 15.67
N PHE A 478 25.75 12.78 15.67
CA PHE A 478 26.32 11.44 15.55
C PHE A 478 25.94 10.52 16.72
N ALA A 479 25.90 11.04 17.95
CA ALA A 479 25.43 10.31 19.12
C ALA A 479 23.94 9.91 19.02
N LYS A 480 23.07 10.83 18.56
CA LYS A 480 21.65 10.52 18.31
C LYS A 480 21.45 9.50 17.19
N LEU A 481 22.23 9.60 16.12
CA LEU A 481 22.20 8.61 15.04
C LEU A 481 22.62 7.23 15.57
N ALA A 482 23.70 7.15 16.33
CA ALA A 482 24.16 5.90 16.94
C ALA A 482 23.11 5.29 17.89
N LEU A 483 22.43 6.10 18.70
CA LEU A 483 21.36 5.65 19.59
C LEU A 483 20.16 5.07 18.82
N ASN A 484 19.71 5.77 17.77
CA ASN A 484 18.46 5.43 17.06
C ASN A 484 18.65 4.33 16.00
N PHE A 485 19.84 4.22 15.41
CA PHE A 485 20.08 3.37 14.22
C PHE A 485 21.15 2.29 14.43
N ALA A 486 21.65 2.03 15.63
CA ALA A 486 22.49 0.86 15.90
C ALA A 486 21.72 -0.46 15.64
N THR A 487 22.38 -1.47 15.07
CA THR A 487 21.77 -2.81 14.90
C THR A 487 21.79 -3.66 16.17
N GLN A 488 22.56 -3.27 17.17
CA GLN A 488 22.58 -3.89 18.50
C GLN A 488 22.66 -2.80 19.56
N MET A 489 21.57 -2.60 20.31
CA MET A 489 21.67 -1.89 21.58
C MET A 489 22.37 -2.79 22.59
N LYS A 490 23.43 -2.27 23.23
CA LYS A 490 23.92 -2.89 24.47
C LYS A 490 22.86 -2.63 25.55
N GLY A 491 22.25 -3.70 26.04
CA GLY A 491 21.38 -3.67 27.23
C GLY A 491 22.16 -3.43 28.51
#